data_AF-A0A2S6ICZ1-F1
#
_entry.id   AF-A0A2S6ICZ1-F1
#
_cell.length_a   1.000
_cell.length_b   1.000
_cell.length_c   1.000
_cell.angle_alpha   90.00
_cell.angle_beta   90.00
_cell.angle_gamma   90.00
#
_symmetry.space_group_name_H-M   'P 1'
#
loop_
_entity.id
_entity.type
_entity.pdbx_description
1 polymer ?
#
loop_
_entity_poly.entity_id
_entity_poly.type
_entity_poly.pdbx_seq_one_letter_code
_entity_poly.pdbx_strand_id
1 'polypeptide(L)' 'MSAAPTPRGATPRPGDREPLRPVAGSDALADDELAAEIELYADVVLAASESDGPLQPPDLDRLLGVEGSDAER' A
#
# COMPACT_ATOMS: atom_id res chain seq x y z
N MET A 1 25.05 12.86 -33.40
CA MET A 1 24.24 11.80 -32.76
C MET A 1 23.95 12.25 -31.33
N SER A 2 22.76 12.80 -31.07
CA SER A 2 22.33 13.23 -29.73
C SER A 2 21.38 12.17 -29.17
N ALA A 3 21.74 11.56 -28.04
CA ALA A 3 20.81 10.75 -27.26
C ALA A 3 19.87 11.70 -26.48
N ALA A 4 18.56 11.52 -26.66
CA ALA A 4 17.56 12.25 -25.90
C ALA A 4 17.56 11.79 -24.42
N PRO A 5 17.35 12.69 -23.45
CA PRO A 5 17.24 12.33 -22.05
C PRO A 5 15.93 11.58 -21.77
N THR A 6 16.03 10.39 -21.15
CA THR A 6 14.89 9.60 -20.67
C THR A 6 14.09 10.37 -19.62
N PRO A 7 12.75 10.53 -19.76
CA PRO A 7 11.95 11.14 -18.71
C PRO A 7 11.87 10.20 -17.50
N ARG A 8 12.38 10.71 -16.38
CA ARG A 8 12.32 10.15 -15.03
C ARG A 8 10.90 10.34 -14.49
N GLY A 9 10.24 9.24 -14.10
CA GLY A 9 8.99 9.26 -13.32
C GLY A 9 7.70 9.29 -14.16
N ALA A 10 7.32 8.16 -14.75
CA ALA A 10 5.95 7.97 -15.19
C ALA A 10 5.10 7.60 -13.97
N THR A 11 4.23 8.50 -13.52
CA THR A 11 3.14 8.17 -12.60
C THR A 11 2.30 7.07 -13.26
N PRO A 12 2.04 5.93 -12.60
CA PRO A 12 1.21 4.87 -13.17
C PRO A 12 -0.15 5.46 -13.58
N ARG A 13 -0.59 5.22 -14.82
CA ARG A 13 -1.91 5.69 -15.23
C ARG A 13 -2.96 4.87 -14.47
N PRO A 14 -4.13 5.44 -14.14
CA PRO A 14 -5.21 4.72 -13.43
C PRO A 14 -5.80 3.50 -14.17
N GLY A 15 -5.20 3.04 -15.28
CA GLY A 15 -5.53 1.80 -15.98
C GLY A 15 -4.37 0.80 -16.09
N ASP A 16 -3.19 1.10 -15.56
CA ASP A 16 -2.02 0.19 -15.57
C ASP A 16 -1.99 -0.74 -14.33
N ARG A 17 -3.04 -0.68 -13.48
CA ARG A 17 -3.20 -1.58 -12.35
C ARG A 17 -3.56 -2.95 -12.90
N GLU A 18 -2.59 -3.88 -12.87
CA GLU A 18 -2.88 -5.29 -13.11
C GLU A 18 -4.10 -5.68 -12.24
N PRO A 19 -5.09 -6.41 -12.81
CA PRO A 19 -6.18 -6.91 -12.00
C PRO A 19 -5.58 -7.76 -10.89
N LEU A 20 -5.93 -7.44 -9.64
CA LEU A 20 -5.53 -8.20 -8.46
C LEU A 20 -5.95 -9.65 -8.70
N ARG A 21 -4.97 -10.50 -8.98
CA ARG A 21 -5.23 -11.93 -9.16
C ARG A 21 -5.69 -12.43 -7.79
N PRO A 22 -6.89 -13.05 -7.68
CA PRO A 22 -7.32 -13.62 -6.42
C PRO A 22 -6.27 -14.64 -5.99
N VAL A 23 -5.73 -14.46 -4.78
CA VAL A 23 -4.81 -15.42 -4.16
C VAL A 23 -5.59 -16.72 -3.96
N ALA A 24 -5.27 -17.73 -4.77
CA ALA A 24 -5.97 -19.00 -4.75
C ALA A 24 -5.41 -19.88 -3.62
N GLY A 25 -6.17 -20.03 -2.53
CA GLY A 25 -5.98 -21.11 -1.57
C GLY A 25 -6.46 -20.78 -0.16
N SER A 26 -7.28 -21.64 0.43
CA SER A 26 -7.65 -21.56 1.85
C SER A 26 -6.44 -21.61 2.80
N ASP A 27 -5.29 -22.11 2.33
CA ASP A 27 -4.02 -22.09 3.07
C ASP A 27 -3.41 -20.69 3.21
N ALA A 28 -3.73 -19.75 2.31
CA ALA A 28 -3.28 -18.37 2.41
C ALA A 28 -3.94 -17.62 3.60
N LEU A 29 -5.08 -18.11 4.08
CA LEU A 29 -5.74 -17.60 5.29
C LEU A 29 -5.30 -18.35 6.57
N ALA A 30 -4.50 -19.42 6.43
CA ALA A 30 -3.90 -20.14 7.54
C ALA A 30 -2.48 -19.63 7.89
N ASP A 31 -1.97 -18.71 7.07
CA ASP A 31 -0.75 -17.96 7.34
C ASP A 31 -1.13 -16.72 8.16
N ASP A 32 -0.86 -16.76 9.46
CA ASP A 32 -1.22 -15.69 10.41
C ASP A 32 -0.54 -14.35 10.07
N GLU A 33 0.65 -14.39 9.45
CA GLU A 33 1.37 -13.18 9.01
C GLU A 33 0.67 -12.57 7.79
N LEU A 34 0.31 -13.40 6.82
CA LEU A 34 -0.46 -12.97 5.65
C LEU A 34 -1.88 -12.50 6.02
N ALA A 35 -2.53 -13.16 6.96
CA ALA A 35 -3.83 -12.76 7.48
C ALA A 35 -3.76 -11.37 8.13
N ALA A 36 -2.74 -11.12 8.96
CA ALA A 36 -2.51 -9.82 9.57
C ALA A 36 -2.23 -8.73 8.51
N GLU A 37 -1.50 -9.05 7.44
CA GLU A 37 -1.27 -8.12 6.32
C GLU A 37 -2.57 -7.79 5.58
N ILE A 38 -3.44 -8.78 5.32
CA ILE A 38 -4.75 -8.56 4.70
C ILE A 38 -5.64 -7.65 5.56
N GLU A 39 -5.66 -7.88 6.87
CA GLU A 39 -6.41 -7.04 7.83
C GLU A 39 -5.89 -5.60 7.81
N LEU A 40 -4.56 -5.40 7.84
CA LEU A 40 -3.95 -4.08 7.73
C LEU A 40 -4.34 -3.36 6.44
N TYR A 41 -4.34 -4.04 5.28
CA TYR A 41 -4.78 -3.45 4.03
C TYR A 41 -6.27 -3.06 4.04
N ALA A 42 -7.12 -3.88 4.66
CA ALA A 42 -8.53 -3.57 4.82
C ALA A 42 -8.73 -2.30 5.64
N ASP A 43 -8.00 -2.15 6.75
CA ASP A 43 -8.05 -0.98 7.62
C ASP A 43 -7.61 0.30 6.88
N VAL A 44 -6.56 0.22 6.05
CA VAL A 44 -6.09 1.36 5.22
C VAL A 44 -7.18 1.80 4.24
N VAL A 45 -7.82 0.83 3.57
CA VAL A 45 -8.88 1.12 2.59
C VAL A 45 -10.11 1.71 3.27
N LEU A 46 -10.49 1.19 4.44
CA LEU A 46 -11.60 1.72 5.22
C LEU A 46 -11.34 3.15 5.66
N ALA A 47 -10.18 3.42 6.27
CA ALA A 47 -9.80 4.76 6.68
C ALA A 47 -9.78 5.76 5.51
N ALA A 48 -9.27 5.33 4.35
CA ALA A 48 -9.26 6.16 3.15
C ALA A 48 -10.67 6.41 2.59
N SER A 49 -11.60 5.48 2.77
CA SER A 49 -12.99 5.60 2.31
C SER A 49 -13.84 6.50 3.22
N GLU A 50 -13.51 6.54 4.52
CA GLU A 50 -14.17 7.40 5.52
C GLU A 50 -13.63 8.83 5.52
N SER A 51 -12.45 9.05 4.95
CA SER A 51 -11.84 10.36 4.83
C SER A 51 -12.43 11.17 3.67
N ASP A 52 -12.69 12.46 3.90
CA ASP A 52 -13.15 13.42 2.87
C ASP A 52 -12.05 13.78 1.83
N GLY A 53 -10.88 13.14 1.93
CA GLY A 53 -9.73 13.35 1.05
C GLY A 53 -8.62 12.33 1.29
N PRO A 54 -7.45 12.48 0.65
CA PRO A 54 -6.32 11.59 0.86
C PRO A 54 -5.91 11.53 2.34
N LEU A 55 -5.65 10.32 2.85
CA LEU A 55 -5.08 10.14 4.18
C LEU A 55 -3.76 10.90 4.29
N GLN A 56 -3.58 11.64 5.39
CA GLN A 56 -2.35 12.36 5.62
C GLN A 56 -1.27 11.40 6.12
N PRO A 57 0.01 11.67 5.84
CA PRO A 57 1.13 10.85 6.32
C PRO A 57 1.07 10.45 7.80
N PRO A 58 0.78 11.35 8.77
CA PRO A 58 0.70 10.96 10.18
C PRO A 58 -0.44 9.97 10.48
N ASP A 59 -1.57 10.06 9.75
CA ASP A 59 -2.69 9.14 9.95
C ASP A 59 -2.36 7.75 9.38
N LEU A 60 -1.61 7.70 8.27
CA LEU A 60 -1.08 6.46 7.71
C LEU A 60 -0.02 5.83 8.62
N ASP A 61 0.92 6.63 9.15
CA ASP A 61 1.97 6.14 10.04
C ASP A 61 1.38 5.52 11.31
N ARG A 62 0.31 6.11 11.86
CA ARG A 62 -0.46 5.54 12.97
C ARG A 62 -1.06 4.19 12.64
N LEU A 63 -1.73 4.11 11.50
CA LEU A 63 -2.43 2.91 11.07
C LEU A 63 -1.46 1.76 10.79
N LEU A 64 -0.29 2.09 10.23
CA LEU A 64 0.79 1.16 9.96
C LEU A 64 1.63 0.85 11.21
N GLY A 65 1.39 1.52 12.34
CA GLY A 65 2.17 1.35 13.57
C GLY A 65 3.63 1.81 13.47
N VAL A 66 3.94 2.71 12.54
CA VAL A 66 5.30 3.21 12.23
C VAL A 66 5.69 4.40 13.13
N GLU A 67 4.77 4.90 13.95
CA GLU A 67 4.99 5.95 14.94
C GLU A 67 5.98 5.49 16.03
N GLY A 68 7.29 5.63 15.78
CA GLY A 68 8.35 5.35 16.77
C GLY A 68 9.49 4.44 16.31
N SER A 69 9.48 3.93 15.07
CA SER A 69 10.57 3.08 14.56
C SER A 69 11.88 3.82 14.25
N ASP A 70 11.94 5.14 14.42
CA ASP A 70 13.18 5.92 14.42
C ASP A 70 13.97 5.83 15.75
N ALA A 71 13.45 5.10 16.76
CA ALA A 71 14.08 4.99 18.09
C ALA A 71 15.05 3.80 18.26
N GLU A 72 15.28 2.99 17.22
CA GLU A 72 16.13 1.78 17.30
C GLU A 72 17.31 1.83 16.30
N ARG A 73 18.12 2.88 16.39
CA ARG A 73 19.44 2.99 15.74
C ARG A 73 20.54 3.31 16.73
#